data_AF-A0A804PWJ2-F1
#
_entry.id   AF-A0A804PWJ2-F1
#
_cell.length_a   1.000
_cell.length_b   1.000
_cell.length_c   1.000
_cell.angle_alpha   90.00
_cell.angle_beta   90.00
_cell.angle_gamma   90.00
#
_symmetry.space_group_name_H-M   'P 1'
#
loop_
_entity.id
_entity.type
_entity.pdbx_description
1 polymer ?
#
loop_
_entity_poly.entity_id
_entity_poly.type
_entity_poly.pdbx_seq_one_letter_code
_entity_poly.pdbx_strand_id
1 'polypeptide(L)'
;MAPSFGRSISFPLSPARASRPARHARSISLPACRSHPLLAHLQAQTAAARAWATASASASSSPSPSTGLALIDALHAALAELLLLPEPQAAVRRPSAASDRLLDAFLLLADAHR
;
A
#
# COMPACT_ATOMS: atom_id res chain seq x y z
N MET A 1 -22.62 -7.69 -42.98
CA MET A 1 -23.82 -7.04 -42.42
C MET A 1 -23.65 -7.00 -40.91
N ALA A 2 -23.44 -5.84 -40.29
CA ALA A 2 -23.21 -5.70 -38.86
C ALA A 2 -24.55 -5.37 -38.15
N PRO A 3 -25.04 -6.22 -37.23
CA PRO A 3 -26.28 -5.95 -36.52
C PRO A 3 -26.06 -4.83 -35.48
N SER A 4 -26.68 -3.68 -35.74
CA SER A 4 -26.69 -2.54 -34.82
C SER A 4 -27.69 -2.82 -33.70
N PHE A 5 -27.20 -3.14 -32.50
CA PHE A 5 -28.05 -3.34 -31.32
C PHE A 5 -28.39 -1.98 -30.67
N GLY A 6 -29.36 -1.29 -31.28
CA GLY A 6 -30.10 -0.23 -30.60
C GLY A 6 -31.01 -0.84 -29.54
N ARG A 7 -30.58 -0.88 -28.28
CA ARG A 7 -31.46 -1.21 -27.16
C ARG A 7 -31.53 0.00 -26.24
N SER A 8 -32.57 0.82 -26.40
CA SER A 8 -32.88 1.91 -25.48
C SER A 8 -33.24 1.31 -24.12
N ILE A 9 -32.43 1.61 -23.09
CA ILE A 9 -32.80 1.32 -21.71
C ILE A 9 -33.71 2.45 -21.22
N SER A 10 -35.02 2.21 -21.24
CA SER A 10 -35.98 3.11 -20.61
C SER A 10 -35.90 2.97 -19.10
N PHE A 11 -35.67 4.09 -18.41
CA PHE A 11 -35.75 4.17 -16.95
C PHE A 11 -37.23 4.40 -16.56
N PRO A 12 -37.81 3.59 -15.66
CA PRO A 12 -39.20 3.75 -15.26
C PRO A 12 -39.39 5.04 -14.45
N LEU A 13 -39.98 6.07 -15.08
CA LEU A 13 -40.50 7.26 -14.41
C LEU A 13 -41.95 7.03 -13.99
N SER A 14 -42.17 6.28 -12.90
CA SER A 14 -43.41 6.37 -12.12
C SER A 14 -43.26 5.66 -10.78
N PRO A 15 -43.10 6.39 -9.65
CA PRO A 15 -43.26 5.82 -8.33
C PRO A 15 -44.77 5.77 -8.00
N ALA A 16 -45.52 4.94 -8.71
CA ALA A 16 -46.89 4.62 -8.34
C ALA A 16 -46.86 3.55 -7.23
N ARG A 17 -46.80 4.02 -5.98
CA ARG A 17 -47.31 3.38 -4.75
C ARG A 17 -47.42 1.84 -4.81
N ALA A 18 -46.29 1.14 -4.81
CA ALA A 18 -46.24 -0.30 -4.62
C ALA A 18 -45.42 -0.60 -3.36
N SER A 19 -46.09 -1.22 -2.39
CA SER A 19 -45.58 -1.89 -1.18
C SER A 19 -44.06 -2.05 -1.14
N ARG A 20 -43.38 -1.44 -0.17
CA ARG A 20 -41.93 -1.62 0.08
C ARG A 20 -41.61 -3.11 0.14
N PRO A 21 -40.94 -3.75 -0.85
CA PRO A 21 -40.23 -4.95 -0.52
C PRO A 21 -39.12 -4.49 0.44
N ALA A 22 -39.10 -5.06 1.64
CA ALA A 22 -37.98 -4.91 2.56
C ALA A 22 -36.74 -5.41 1.82
N ARG A 23 -36.03 -4.50 1.14
CA ARG A 23 -34.74 -4.81 0.54
C ARG A 23 -33.86 -5.17 1.72
N HIS A 24 -33.62 -6.45 1.92
CA HIS A 24 -32.55 -6.92 2.77
C HIS A 24 -31.28 -6.32 2.18
N ALA A 25 -30.86 -5.18 2.74
CA ALA A 25 -29.50 -4.72 2.59
C ALA A 25 -28.67 -5.84 3.18
N ARG A 26 -28.20 -6.76 2.33
CA ARG A 26 -27.19 -7.72 2.70
C ARG A 26 -26.00 -6.87 3.10
N SER A 27 -25.79 -6.70 4.40
CA SER A 27 -24.58 -6.09 4.92
C SER A 27 -23.44 -6.94 4.41
N ILE A 28 -22.75 -6.48 3.38
CA ILE A 28 -21.45 -7.05 3.03
C ILE A 28 -20.56 -6.56 4.16
N SER A 29 -20.29 -7.44 5.14
CA SER A 29 -19.20 -7.21 6.07
C SER A 29 -17.97 -7.04 5.19
N LEU A 30 -17.50 -5.80 5.04
CA LEU A 30 -16.22 -5.53 4.39
C LEU A 30 -15.22 -6.44 5.11
N PRO A 31 -14.46 -7.29 4.38
CA PRO A 31 -13.52 -8.19 5.02
C PRO A 31 -12.70 -7.36 6.00
N ALA A 32 -12.78 -7.75 7.29
CA ALA A 32 -12.20 -7.03 8.42
C ALA A 32 -10.84 -6.47 8.00
N CYS A 33 -10.72 -5.13 8.04
CA CYS A 33 -9.63 -4.32 7.49
C CYS A 33 -8.31 -5.09 7.41
N ARG A 34 -8.11 -5.83 6.32
CA ARG A 34 -6.78 -6.33 5.99
C ARG A 34 -6.00 -5.06 5.68
N SER A 35 -4.86 -4.87 6.33
CA SER A 35 -3.93 -3.80 5.99
C SER A 35 -3.79 -3.68 4.47
N HIS A 36 -3.65 -2.46 3.96
CA HIS A 36 -3.42 -2.22 2.53
C HIS A 36 -2.29 -3.16 2.02
N PRO A 37 -2.43 -3.81 0.85
CA PRO A 37 -1.46 -4.80 0.39
C PRO A 37 -0.02 -4.25 0.33
N LEU A 38 0.16 -2.98 -0.05
CA LEU A 38 1.48 -2.33 -0.03
C LEU A 38 2.03 -2.12 1.38
N LEU A 39 1.18 -1.87 2.38
CA LEU A 39 1.61 -1.76 3.77
C LEU A 39 2.06 -3.13 4.30
N ALA A 40 1.32 -4.20 3.97
CA ALA A 40 1.73 -5.56 4.31
C ALA A 40 3.05 -5.94 3.64
N HIS A 41 3.23 -5.56 2.37
CA HIS A 41 4.48 -5.77 1.64
C HIS A 41 5.65 -5.00 2.28
N LEU A 42 5.49 -3.71 2.58
CA LEU A 42 6.51 -2.89 3.24
C LEU A 42 6.87 -3.47 4.62
N GLN A 43 5.87 -3.90 5.40
CA GLN A 43 6.10 -4.54 6.70
C GLN A 43 6.93 -5.82 6.57
N ALA A 44 6.65 -6.65 5.56
CA ALA A 44 7.43 -7.85 5.27
C ALA A 44 8.89 -7.52 4.92
N GLN A 45 9.12 -6.52 4.05
CA GLN A 45 10.49 -6.08 3.71
C GLN A 45 11.23 -5.51 4.92
N THR A 46 10.54 -4.73 5.75
CA THR A 46 11.11 -4.18 6.99
C THR A 46 11.48 -5.28 7.98
N ALA A 47 10.63 -6.29 8.13
CA ALA A 47 10.91 -7.44 9.00
C ALA A 47 12.11 -8.25 8.49
N ALA A 48 12.21 -8.48 7.18
CA ALA A 48 13.34 -9.18 6.57
C ALA A 48 14.66 -8.41 6.73
N ALA A 49 14.66 -7.09 6.49
CA ALA A 49 15.82 -6.23 6.69
C ALA A 49 16.28 -6.21 8.16
N ARG A 50 15.34 -6.15 9.10
CA ARG A 50 15.64 -6.24 10.55
C ARG A 50 16.22 -7.59 10.94
N ALA A 51 15.64 -8.68 10.43
CA ALA A 51 16.15 -10.02 10.68
C ALA A 51 17.60 -10.17 10.18
N TRP A 52 17.90 -9.68 8.98
CA TRP A 52 19.26 -9.62 8.45
C TRP A 52 20.18 -8.79 9.35
N ALA A 53 19.79 -7.59 9.76
CA ALA A 53 20.61 -6.73 10.62
C ALA A 53 20.90 -7.38 11.98
N THR A 54 19.90 -8.05 12.59
CA THR A 54 20.11 -8.80 13.84
C THR A 54 21.02 -10.01 13.65
N ALA A 55 20.95 -10.69 12.50
CA ALA A 55 21.84 -11.80 12.20
C ALA A 55 23.28 -11.31 12.02
N SER A 56 23.49 -10.18 11.34
CA SER A 56 24.80 -9.54 11.15
C SER A 56 25.47 -9.14 12.47
N ALA A 57 24.67 -8.79 13.49
CA ALA A 57 25.17 -8.46 14.82
C ALA A 57 25.53 -9.69 15.67
N SER A 58 24.98 -10.87 15.34
CA SER A 58 25.28 -12.11 16.05
C SER A 58 26.54 -12.75 15.49
N ALA A 59 27.55 -12.98 16.34
CA ALA A 59 28.80 -13.64 15.94
C ALA A 59 28.60 -15.07 15.37
N SER A 60 27.40 -15.66 15.53
CA SER A 60 27.06 -17.00 15.05
C SER A 60 26.79 -17.07 13.54
N SER A 61 26.54 -15.94 12.87
CA SER A 61 26.22 -15.91 11.45
C SER A 61 26.79 -14.64 10.83
N SER A 62 27.60 -14.78 9.77
CA SER A 62 28.00 -13.67 8.92
C SER A 62 27.11 -13.67 7.67
N PRO A 63 25.89 -13.12 7.72
CA PRO A 63 25.07 -13.02 6.52
C PRO A 63 25.79 -12.15 5.48
N SER A 64 25.54 -12.43 4.20
CA SER A 64 26.22 -11.70 3.13
C SER A 64 25.84 -10.21 3.14
N PRO A 65 26.80 -9.27 2.98
CA PRO A 65 26.50 -7.86 2.79
C PRO A 65 25.63 -7.63 1.54
N SER A 66 25.80 -8.44 0.49
CA SER A 66 24.98 -8.34 -0.72
C SER A 66 23.50 -8.63 -0.47
N THR A 67 23.19 -9.56 0.45
CA THR A 67 21.82 -9.84 0.87
C THR A 67 21.22 -8.64 1.61
N GLY A 68 22.01 -7.98 2.47
CA GLY A 68 21.57 -6.77 3.16
C GLY A 68 21.23 -5.65 2.18
N LEU A 69 22.09 -5.41 1.19
CA LEU A 69 21.85 -4.43 0.15
C LEU A 69 20.59 -4.74 -0.68
N ALA A 70 20.37 -6.01 -1.03
CA ALA A 70 19.16 -6.42 -1.74
C ALA A 70 17.88 -6.20 -0.92
N LEU A 71 17.93 -6.39 0.40
CA LEU A 71 16.79 -6.12 1.29
C LEU A 71 16.52 -4.61 1.43
N ILE A 72 17.57 -3.80 1.48
CA ILE A 72 17.46 -2.34 1.49
C ILE A 72 16.86 -1.84 0.17
N ASP A 73 17.31 -2.37 -0.96
CA ASP A 73 16.77 -2.04 -2.29
C ASP A 73 15.28 -2.41 -2.41
N ALA A 74 14.91 -3.62 -1.99
CA ALA A 74 13.51 -4.05 -1.96
C ALA A 74 12.64 -3.18 -1.03
N LEU A 75 13.19 -2.72 0.11
CA LEU A 75 12.51 -1.80 1.01
C LEU A 75 12.29 -0.42 0.36
N HIS A 76 13.28 0.09 -0.40
CA HIS A 76 13.10 1.34 -1.15
C HIS A 76 12.09 1.22 -2.26
N ALA A 77 12.09 0.11 -3.01
CA ALA A 77 11.07 -0.14 -4.03
C ALA A 77 9.66 -0.15 -3.43
N ALA A 78 9.47 -0.85 -2.30
CA ALA A 78 8.20 -0.87 -1.57
C ALA A 78 7.78 0.52 -1.06
N LEU A 79 8.71 1.32 -0.56
CA LEU A 79 8.44 2.70 -0.16
C LEU A 79 8.09 3.59 -1.35
N ALA A 80 8.77 3.44 -2.49
CA ALA A 80 8.49 4.18 -3.70
C ALA A 80 7.07 3.88 -4.21
N GLU A 81 6.67 2.61 -4.28
CA GLU A 81 5.32 2.21 -4.64
C GLU A 81 4.27 2.83 -3.72
N LEU A 82 4.52 2.85 -2.42
CA LEU A 82 3.63 3.47 -1.45
C LEU A 82 3.55 4.98 -1.69
N LEU A 83 4.68 5.66 -1.90
CA LEU A 83 4.74 7.11 -2.15
C LEU A 83 4.21 7.52 -3.53
N LEU A 84 3.86 6.60 -4.44
CA LEU A 84 3.11 6.93 -5.65
C LEU A 84 1.61 7.17 -5.37
N LEU A 85 1.10 6.72 -4.22
CA LEU A 85 -0.30 6.90 -3.86
C LEU A 85 -0.56 8.32 -3.33
N PRO A 86 -1.73 8.93 -3.63
CA PRO A 86 -2.03 10.31 -3.27
C PRO A 86 -2.13 10.53 -1.75
N GLU A 87 -2.65 9.55 -1.01
CA GLU A 87 -2.80 9.64 0.44
C GLU A 87 -1.45 9.74 1.18
N PRO A 88 -0.48 8.83 0.97
CA PRO A 88 0.84 8.96 1.60
C PRO A 88 1.63 10.16 1.07
N GLN A 89 1.46 10.57 -0.20
CA GLN A 89 2.04 11.83 -0.67
C GLN A 89 1.52 13.02 0.12
N ALA A 90 0.20 13.09 0.36
CA ALA A 90 -0.40 14.14 1.17
C ALA A 90 0.11 14.09 2.62
N ALA A 91 0.30 12.88 3.17
CA ALA A 91 0.84 12.69 4.50
C ALA A 91 2.29 13.18 4.64
N VAL A 92 3.16 12.90 3.65
CA VAL A 92 4.57 13.33 3.64
C VAL A 92 4.71 14.83 3.34
N ARG A 93 3.84 15.40 2.50
CA ARG A 93 3.85 16.84 2.19
C ARG A 93 3.39 17.71 3.35
N ARG A 94 2.62 17.15 4.29
CA ARG A 94 2.22 17.87 5.48
C ARG A 94 3.41 17.95 6.45
N PRO A 95 3.87 19.15 6.83
CA PRO A 95 4.99 19.31 7.73
C PRO A 95 4.67 18.60 9.06
N SER A 96 5.49 17.61 9.38
CA SER A 96 5.36 16.80 10.58
C SER A 96 6.72 16.28 11.00
N ALA A 97 6.92 16.04 12.29
CA ALA A 97 8.14 15.40 12.77
C ALA A 97 8.40 14.02 12.11
N ALA A 98 7.36 13.36 11.61
CA ALA A 98 7.49 12.09 10.89
C ALA A 98 8.03 12.27 9.47
N SER A 99 7.57 13.29 8.73
CA SER A 99 8.07 13.61 7.38
C SER A 99 9.52 14.08 7.44
N ASP A 100 9.88 14.88 8.45
CA ASP A 100 11.25 15.39 8.62
C ASP A 100 12.22 14.24 8.92
N ARG A 101 11.88 13.36 9.87
CA ARG A 101 12.68 12.16 10.17
C ARG A 101 12.82 11.22 8.98
N LEU A 102 11.78 11.11 8.16
CA LEU A 102 11.83 10.30 6.94
C LEU A 102 12.82 10.89 5.93
N LEU A 103 12.78 12.22 5.74
CA LEU A 103 13.74 12.93 4.88
C LEU A 103 15.17 12.79 5.40
N ASP A 104 15.40 13.00 6.70
CA ASP A 104 16.70 12.84 7.33
C ASP A 104 17.26 11.41 7.11
N ALA A 105 16.41 10.39 7.23
CA ALA A 105 16.79 9.01 6.97
C ALA A 105 17.18 8.77 5.50
N PHE A 106 16.45 9.36 4.54
CA PHE A 106 16.83 9.28 3.12
C PHE A 106 18.16 10.00 2.83
N LEU A 107 18.40 11.15 3.47
CA LEU A 107 19.65 11.90 3.31
C LEU A 107 20.85 11.13 3.89
N LEU A 108 20.70 10.57 5.09
CA LEU A 108 21.73 9.75 5.73
C LEU A 108 22.12 8.56 4.83
N LEU A 109 21.14 7.94 4.21
CA LEU A 109 21.36 6.81 3.31
C LEU A 109 22.03 7.23 1.99
N ALA A 110 21.65 8.38 1.43
CA ALA A 110 22.29 8.94 0.24
C ALA A 110 23.76 9.30 0.53
N ASP A 111 24.07 9.81 1.71
CA ASP A 111 25.43 10.11 2.14
C ASP A 111 26.29 8.85 2.32
N ALA A 112 25.70 7.73 2.75
CA ALA A 112 26.38 6.45 2.87
C ALA A 112 26.78 5.81 1.51
N HIS A 113 26.30 6.36 0.39
CA HIS A 113 26.62 5.88 -0.97
C HIS A 113 27.71 6.70 -1.68
N ARG A 114 28.36 7.65 -0.99
CA ARG A 114 29.54 8.37 -1.51
C ARG A 114 30.83 7.62 -1.20
#